data_AF-A0AAE0Z044-F1
#
_entry.id   AF-A0AAE0Z044-F1
#
_cell.length_a   1.000
_cell.length_b   1.000
_cell.length_c   1.000
_cell.angle_alpha   90.00
_cell.angle_beta   90.00
_cell.angle_gamma   90.00
#
_symmetry.space_group_name_H-M   'P 1'
#
loop_
_entity.id
_entity.type
_entity.pdbx_description
1 polymer ?
#
loop_
_entity_poly.entity_id
_entity_poly.type
_entity_poly.pdbx_seq_one_letter_code
_entity_poly.pdbx_strand_id
1 'polypeptide(L)' 'MYWILVSGQQPEKNVDYLAKAYASTDLNLFYTNWFTLEHLLQPNPAKRPTASQVITLLQSDQEYTSVAEVSKAGK' A
#
# COMPACT_ATOMS: atom_id res chain seq x y z
N MET A 1 10.23 -7.10 -0.78
CA MET A 1 9.88 -7.24 0.65
C MET A 1 8.43 -6.88 0.93
N TYR A 2 7.93 -5.70 0.55
CA TYR A 2 6.55 -5.29 0.86
C TYR A 2 5.47 -6.28 0.34
N TRP A 3 5.65 -6.83 -0.87
CA TRP A 3 4.80 -7.92 -1.39
C TRP A 3 4.64 -9.11 -0.43
N ILE A 4 5.74 -9.59 0.18
CA ILE A 4 5.70 -10.73 1.13
C ILE A 4 4.85 -10.37 2.34
N LEU A 5 4.99 -9.14 2.83
CA LEU A 5 4.29 -8.69 4.03
C LEU A 5 2.77 -8.64 3.81
N VAL A 6 2.35 -8.22 2.61
CA VAL A 6 0.92 -8.07 2.31
C VAL A 6 0.26 -9.33 1.74
N SER A 7 1.03 -10.21 1.10
CA SER A 7 0.51 -11.42 0.43
C SER A 7 0.87 -12.74 1.12
N GLY A 8 1.89 -12.75 1.99
CA GLY A 8 2.51 -13.98 2.50
C GLY A 8 3.32 -14.76 1.46
N GLN A 9 3.37 -14.32 0.20
CA GLN A 9 4.02 -15.05 -0.89
C GLN A 9 5.45 -14.57 -1.12
N GLN A 10 6.37 -15.52 -1.31
CA GLN A 10 7.75 -15.21 -1.71
C GLN A 10 7.79 -14.61 -3.12
N PRO A 11 8.62 -13.58 -3.37
CA PRO A 11 8.76 -13.00 -4.67
C PRO A 11 9.64 -13.88 -5.55
N GLU A 12 9.07 -14.30 -6.66
CA GLU A 12 9.68 -14.92 -7.82
C GLU A 12 10.26 -13.89 -8.81
N LYS A 13 11.24 -14.31 -9.61
CA LYS A 13 11.83 -13.48 -10.67
C LYS A 13 10.90 -13.41 -11.88
N ASN A 14 10.98 -12.31 -12.64
CA ASN A 14 10.24 -12.10 -13.90
C ASN A 14 8.71 -12.12 -13.75
N VAL A 15 8.19 -11.83 -12.56
CA VAL A 15 6.76 -11.70 -12.31
C VAL A 15 6.35 -10.22 -12.33
N ASP A 16 5.29 -9.92 -13.07
CA ASP A 16 4.58 -8.64 -12.94
C ASP A 16 3.70 -8.67 -11.69
N TYR A 17 4.27 -8.17 -10.60
CA TYR A 17 3.57 -8.11 -9.32
C TYR A 17 2.39 -7.17 -9.32
N LEU A 18 2.38 -6.15 -10.18
CA LEU A 18 1.26 -5.21 -10.25
C LEU A 18 0.05 -5.91 -10.86
N ALA A 19 0.25 -6.60 -11.99
CA ALA A 19 -0.80 -7.43 -12.60
C ALA A 19 -1.26 -8.55 -11.64
N LYS A 20 -0.32 -9.20 -10.95
CA LYS A 20 -0.63 -10.24 -9.96
C LYS A 20 -1.41 -9.69 -8.76
N ALA A 21 -1.11 -8.47 -8.32
CA ALA A 21 -1.82 -7.79 -7.25
C ALA A 21 -3.30 -7.59 -7.62
N TYR A 22 -3.57 -7.03 -8.81
CA TYR A 22 -4.95 -6.82 -9.29
C TYR A 22 -5.72 -8.11 -9.55
N ALA A 23 -5.03 -9.19 -9.94
CA ALA A 23 -5.66 -10.49 -10.18
C ALA A 23 -5.91 -11.29 -8.89
N SER A 24 -5.38 -10.86 -7.75
CA SER A 24 -5.49 -11.60 -6.49
C SER A 24 -6.82 -11.32 -5.80
N THR A 25 -7.54 -12.39 -5.44
CA THR A 25 -8.73 -12.33 -4.57
C THR A 25 -8.38 -12.32 -3.08
N ASP A 26 -7.13 -12.63 -2.75
CA ASP A 26 -6.71 -12.94 -1.39
C ASP A 26 -6.03 -11.73 -0.70
N LEU A 27 -5.79 -10.66 -1.47
CA LEU A 27 -5.21 -9.42 -0.97
C LEU A 27 -6.30 -8.51 -0.41
N ASN A 28 -6.65 -8.72 0.86
CA ASN A 28 -7.52 -7.81 1.60
C ASN A 28 -6.68 -6.71 2.27
N LEU A 29 -6.51 -5.59 1.57
CA LEU A 29 -5.69 -4.46 2.02
C LEU A 29 -6.52 -3.19 2.14
N PHE A 30 -6.26 -2.42 3.19
CA PHE A 30 -6.75 -1.05 3.30
C PHE A 30 -6.25 -0.21 2.14
N TYR A 31 -7.03 0.81 1.76
CA TYR A 31 -6.74 1.67 0.61
C TYR A 31 -5.30 2.17 0.58
N THR A 32 -4.78 2.65 1.73
CA THR A 32 -3.42 3.19 1.81
C THR A 32 -2.34 2.13 1.59
N ASN A 33 -2.55 0.90 2.06
CA ASN A 33 -1.65 -0.21 1.77
C ASN A 33 -1.67 -0.56 0.28
N TRP A 34 -2.83 -0.45 -0.36
CA TRP A 34 -3.01 -0.70 -1.78
C TRP A 34 -2.35 0.34 -2.66
N PHE A 35 -2.63 1.61 -2.37
CA PHE A 35 -1.99 2.75 -3.00
C PHE A 35 -0.46 2.69 -2.87
N THR A 36 0.04 2.37 -1.68
CA THR A 36 1.48 2.21 -1.43
C THR A 36 2.08 1.05 -2.25
N LEU A 37 1.36 -0.08 -2.33
CA LEU A 37 1.82 -1.23 -3.12
C LEU A 37 1.92 -0.88 -4.62
N GLU A 38 0.91 -0.23 -5.20
CA GLU A 38 0.93 0.18 -6.61
C GLU A 38 2.12 1.10 -6.94
N HIS A 39 2.45 2.03 -6.03
CA HIS A 39 3.57 2.95 -6.21
C HIS A 39 4.92 2.22 -6.10
N LEU A 40 5.05 1.28 -5.17
CA LEU A 40 6.25 0.45 -5.03
C LEU A 40 6.47 -0.48 -6.21
N LEU A 41 5.38 -0.97 -6.81
CA LEU A 41 5.39 -1.86 -7.97
C LEU A 41 5.45 -1.12 -9.31
N GLN A 42 5.65 0.21 -9.31
CA GLN A 42 5.74 0.97 -10.56
C GLN A 42 6.78 0.37 -11.53
N PRO A 43 6.40 0.11 -12.80
CA PRO A 43 7.31 -0.49 -13.78
C PRO A 43 8.54 0.38 -14.03
N ASN A 44 8.36 1.70 -14.03
CA ASN A 44 9.45 2.67 -14.16
C ASN A 44 10.16 2.88 -12.80
N PRO A 45 11.43 2.48 -12.65
CA PRO A 45 12.17 2.65 -11.39
C PRO A 45 12.31 4.10 -10.94
N ALA A 46 12.37 5.06 -11.88
CA ALA A 46 12.50 6.48 -11.56
C ALA A 46 11.23 7.08 -10.93
N LYS A 47 10.09 6.40 -11.06
CA LYS A 47 8.81 6.81 -10.47
C LYS A 47 8.53 6.13 -9.13
N ARG A 48 9.37 5.18 -8.71
CA ARG A 48 9.16 4.48 -7.44
C ARG A 48 9.47 5.43 -6.29
N PRO A 49 8.65 5.39 -5.22
CA PRO A 49 8.90 6.22 -4.05
C PRO A 49 10.20 5.79 -3.34
N THR A 50 10.87 6.75 -2.73
CA THR A 50 11.96 6.48 -1.79
C THR A 50 11.41 5.88 -0.49
N ALA A 51 12.27 5.27 0.32
CA ALA A 51 11.87 4.73 1.62
C ALA A 51 11.15 5.77 2.50
N SER A 52 11.65 7.02 2.52
CA SER A 52 11.01 8.10 3.28
C SER A 52 9.61 8.45 2.74
N GLN A 53 9.45 8.47 1.41
CA GLN A 53 8.14 8.72 0.79
C GLN A 53 7.14 7.61 1.11
N VAL A 54 7.58 6.34 1.14
CA VAL A 54 6.73 5.21 1.53
C VAL A 54 6.21 5.37 2.96
N ILE A 55 7.05 5.81 3.89
CA ILE A 55 6.62 6.06 5.28
C ILE A 55 5.52 7.13 5.32
N THR A 56 5.70 8.23 4.58
CA THR A 56 4.69 9.29 4.48
C THR A 56 3.38 8.77 3.89
N LEU A 57 3.44 7.93 2.85
CA LEU A 57 2.25 7.31 2.26
C LEU A 57 1.51 6.44 3.27
N LEU A 58 2.22 5.59 4.01
CA LEU A 58 1.62 4.72 5.03
C LEU A 58 1.01 5.48 6.21
N GLN A 59 1.56 6.66 6.54
CA GLN A 59 1.06 7.51 7.63
C GLN A 59 -0.20 8.31 7.26
N SER A 60 -0.47 8.51 5.96
CA SER A 60 -1.62 9.30 5.50
C SER A 60 -2.99 8.70 5.90
N ASP A 61 -3.04 7.41 6.24
CA ASP A 61 -4.24 6.72 6.75
C ASP A 61 -4.55 7.05 8.23
N GLN A 62 -3.54 7.44 9.02
CA GLN A 62 -3.73 7.73 10.45
C GLN A 62 -4.40 9.08 10.70
N GLU A 63 -4.22 10.06 9.81
CA GLU A 63 -4.88 11.36 9.96
C GLU A 63 -6.39 11.28 9.75
N TYR A 64 -6.88 10.46 8.80
CA TYR A 64 -8.31 10.31 8.53
C TYR A 64 -9.11 9.68 9.68
N THR A 65 -8.49 8.78 10.45
CA THR A 65 -9.17 8.17 11.61
C THR A 65 -9.32 9.18 12.76
N SER A 66 -8.34 10.08 12.95
CA SER A 66 -8.40 11.09 14.01
C SER A 66 -9.50 12.14 13.79
N VAL A 67 -9.71 12.62 12.55
CA VAL A 67 -10.79 13.58 12.26
C VAL A 67 -12.19 12.94 12.33
N ALA A 68 -12.33 11.67 11.97
CA ALA A 68 -13.62 10.97 12.02
C ALA A 68 -14.11 10.73 13.46
N GLU A 69 -13.20 10.50 14.41
CA GLU A 69 -13.55 10.30 15.82
C GLU A 69 -13.88 11.62 16.54
N VAL A 70 -13.15 12.71 16.23
CA VAL A 70 -13.44 14.04 16.79
C VAL A 70 -14.83 14.55 16.35
N SER A 71 -15.27 14.22 15.13
CA SER A 71 -16.58 14.65 14.62
C SER A 71 -17.75 13.90 15.26
N LYS A 72 -17.53 12.68 15.80
CA LYS A 72 -18.57 11.92 16.53
C LYS A 72 -18.66 12.24 18.02
N ALA A 73 -17.58 12.75 18.63
CA ALA A 73 -17.54 13.12 20.04
C ALA A 73 -18.12 14.52 20.34
N GLY A 74 -18.49 15.27 19.30
CA GLY A 74 -19.02 16.64 19.40
C GLY A 74 -20.54 16.77 19.20
N LYS A 75 -21.34 15.81 19.67
CA LYS A 75 -22.81 15.91 19.70
C LYS A 75 -23.36 15.55 21.07
#